data_AF-A0A933EQF3-F1
#
_entry.id   AF-A0A933EQF3-F1
#
_cell.length_a   1.000
_cell.length_b   1.000
_cell.length_c   1.000
_cell.angle_alpha   90.00
_cell.angle_beta   90.00
_cell.angle_gamma   90.00
#
_symmetry.space_group_name_H-M   'P 1'
#
loop_
_entity.id
_entity.type
_entity.pdbx_description
1 polymer ?
#
loop_
_entity_poly.entity_id
_entity_poly.type
_entity_poly.pdbx_seq_one_letter_code
_entity_poly.pdbx_strand_id
1 'polypeptide(L)'
;MRLVITSVAVIVAVWIVPLLLSDESGLKFGWPYSVFFTFFTLLCSFFFYLLRMPPTGPFKSTRKAIAAVVLVFLTSTGLATLIASVAPQFAFEGTRTAAASAEERGKAVFSDPNAGCFLCHAVNGSGGTRGPDLTHVGTAAANRKPGMSAEDYLKESILNPGAYVVSPYDNIMPPFANRLSPEAMSDLIAYLNGLK
;
A
#
# COMPACT_ATOMS: atom_id res chain seq x y z
N MET A 1 -9.40 4.15 37.32
CA MET A 1 -8.31 5.13 37.34
C MET A 1 -7.08 4.67 36.54
N ARG A 2 -6.46 3.50 36.82
CA ARG A 2 -5.28 3.01 36.08
C ARG A 2 -5.48 2.90 34.55
N LEU A 3 -6.58 2.29 34.08
CA LEU A 3 -6.88 2.14 32.65
C LEU A 3 -6.95 3.48 31.89
N VAL A 4 -7.54 4.50 32.51
CA VAL A 4 -7.68 5.84 31.92
C VAL A 4 -6.31 6.51 31.77
N ILE A 5 -5.47 6.42 32.80
CA ILE A 5 -4.12 6.99 32.78
C ILE A 5 -3.28 6.34 31.67
N THR A 6 -3.33 5.01 31.54
CA THR A 6 -2.62 4.28 30.49
C THR A 6 -3.11 4.67 29.09
N SER A 7 -4.43 4.84 28.91
CA SER A 7 -5.02 5.25 27.63
C SER A 7 -4.57 6.64 27.22
N VAL A 8 -4.56 7.58 28.16
CA VAL A 8 -4.11 8.96 27.93
C VAL A 8 -2.63 8.98 27.57
N ALA A 9 -1.79 8.22 28.26
CA ALA A 9 -0.37 8.13 27.95
C ALA A 9 -0.11 7.57 26.53
N VAL A 10 -0.85 6.54 26.11
CA VAL A 10 -0.74 5.96 24.76
C VAL A 10 -1.21 6.96 23.70
N ILE A 11 -2.34 7.64 23.92
CA ILE A 11 -2.84 8.66 22.97
C ILE A 11 -1.82 9.80 22.85
N VAL A 12 -1.26 10.28 23.96
CA VAL A 12 -0.21 11.31 23.95
C VAL A 12 1.01 10.84 23.14
N ALA A 13 1.44 9.59 23.32
CA ALA A 13 2.54 9.02 22.53
C ALA A 13 2.23 8.95 21.02
N VAL A 14 1.00 8.59 20.62
CA VAL A 14 0.56 8.54 19.21
C VAL A 14 0.69 9.88 18.50
N TRP A 15 0.54 10.99 19.24
CA TRP A 15 0.64 12.35 18.69
C TRP A 15 2.04 12.97 18.84
N ILE A 16 2.79 12.61 19.88
CA ILE A 16 4.12 13.18 20.15
C ILE A 16 5.23 12.42 19.43
N VAL A 17 5.21 11.08 19.41
CA VAL A 17 6.28 10.27 18.83
C VAL A 17 6.53 10.62 17.36
N PRO A 18 5.50 10.78 16.49
CA PRO A 18 5.73 11.18 15.11
C PRO A 18 6.42 12.55 14.95
N LEU A 19 6.27 13.46 15.91
CA LEU A 19 6.93 14.77 15.92
C LEU A 19 8.40 14.67 16.34
N LEU A 20 8.78 13.61 17.06
CA LEU A 20 10.14 13.37 17.54
C LEU A 20 10.97 12.53 16.56
N LEU A 21 10.32 11.86 15.59
CA LEU A 21 11.02 11.11 14.56
C LEU A 21 11.64 12.08 13.56
N SER A 22 12.97 11.99 13.39
CA SER A 22 13.69 12.78 12.39
C SER A 22 13.38 12.29 10.97
N ASP A 23 13.44 13.20 10.00
CA ASP A 23 13.26 12.90 8.58
C ASP A 23 14.22 11.82 8.05
N GLU A 24 15.34 11.57 8.74
CA GLU A 24 16.34 10.55 8.40
C GLU A 24 15.85 9.11 8.62
N SER A 25 14.81 8.91 9.43
CA SER A 25 14.27 7.57 9.71
C SER A 25 13.48 6.96 8.55
N GLY A 26 13.14 7.76 7.51
CA GLY A 26 12.31 7.32 6.38
C GLY A 26 10.86 6.99 6.73
N LEU A 27 10.45 7.08 8.01
CA LEU A 27 9.11 6.77 8.49
C LEU A 27 8.31 8.07 8.65
N LYS A 28 7.35 8.32 7.76
CA LYS A 28 6.42 9.45 7.84
C LYS A 28 5.01 8.97 8.18
N PHE A 29 4.57 9.27 9.40
CA PHE A 29 3.19 9.02 9.83
C PHE A 29 2.36 10.28 9.63
N GLY A 30 1.42 10.25 8.68
CA GLY A 30 0.49 11.34 8.45
C GLY A 30 -0.60 11.43 9.53
N TRP A 31 -1.30 12.56 9.59
CA TRP A 31 -2.41 12.78 10.52
C TRP A 31 -3.51 11.69 10.50
N PRO A 32 -3.85 11.03 9.36
CA PRO A 32 -4.87 9.98 9.37
C PRO A 32 -4.46 8.77 10.21
N TYR A 33 -3.15 8.47 10.25
CA TYR A 33 -2.59 7.40 11.06
C TYR A 33 -2.81 7.69 12.55
N SER A 34 -2.44 8.88 13.02
CA SER A 34 -2.61 9.26 14.43
C SER A 34 -4.09 9.25 14.87
N VAL A 35 -5.01 9.64 14.00
CA VAL A 35 -6.46 9.56 14.24
C VAL A 35 -6.92 8.11 14.38
N PHE A 36 -6.48 7.22 13.47
CA PHE A 36 -6.82 5.79 13.52
C PHE A 36 -6.38 5.13 14.83
N PHE A 37 -5.12 5.32 15.23
CA PHE A 37 -4.59 4.71 16.46
C PHE A 37 -5.20 5.31 17.74
N THR A 38 -5.59 6.58 17.71
CA THR A 38 -6.34 7.21 18.81
C THR A 38 -7.71 6.54 18.95
N PHE A 39 -8.45 6.37 17.85
CA PHE A 39 -9.76 5.70 17.86
C PHE A 39 -9.66 4.26 18.35
N PHE A 40 -8.67 3.51 17.86
CA PHE A 40 -8.42 2.13 18.29
C PHE A 40 -8.13 2.03 19.79
N THR A 41 -7.30 2.93 20.33
CA THR A 41 -6.99 2.97 21.77
C THR A 41 -8.24 3.25 22.60
N LEU A 42 -9.08 4.20 22.19
CA LEU A 42 -10.34 4.49 22.86
C LEU A 42 -11.32 3.31 22.81
N LEU A 43 -11.42 2.63 21.67
CA LEU A 43 -12.27 1.45 21.49
C LEU A 43 -11.84 0.30 22.40
N CYS A 44 -10.55 -0.01 22.47
CA CYS A 44 -10.00 -1.03 23.37
C CYS A 44 -10.26 -0.66 24.84
N SER A 45 -10.02 0.59 25.23
CA SER A 45 -10.26 1.03 26.62
C SER A 45 -11.73 1.00 26.99
N PHE A 46 -12.62 1.33 26.06
CA PHE A 46 -14.06 1.16 26.23
C PHE A 46 -14.43 -0.32 26.40
N PHE A 47 -13.89 -1.22 25.58
CA PHE A 47 -14.11 -2.66 25.72
C PHE A 47 -13.69 -3.20 27.10
N PHE A 48 -12.50 -2.85 27.60
CA PHE A 48 -12.06 -3.26 28.93
C PHE A 48 -12.86 -2.61 30.05
N TYR A 49 -13.34 -1.38 29.85
CA TYR A 49 -14.28 -0.75 30.76
C TYR A 49 -15.60 -1.55 30.83
N LEU A 50 -16.12 -2.02 29.70
CA LEU A 50 -17.31 -2.88 29.64
C LEU A 50 -17.11 -4.21 30.38
N LEU A 51 -15.94 -4.85 30.27
CA LEU A 51 -15.62 -6.08 31.00
C LEU A 51 -15.60 -5.91 32.52
N ARG A 52 -15.43 -4.67 33.00
CA ARG A 52 -15.46 -4.34 34.43
C ARG A 52 -16.86 -3.97 34.93
N MET A 53 -17.83 -3.87 34.04
CA MET A 53 -19.22 -3.67 34.44
C MET A 53 -19.74 -4.94 35.13
N PRO A 54 -20.64 -4.81 36.12
CA PRO A 54 -21.31 -5.96 36.68
C PRO A 54 -22.00 -6.77 35.57
N PRO A 55 -22.11 -8.10 35.72
CA PRO A 55 -22.80 -8.93 34.73
C PRO A 55 -24.16 -8.33 34.43
N THR A 56 -24.40 -8.00 33.17
CA THR A 56 -25.77 -7.67 32.77
C THR A 56 -26.63 -8.90 33.08
N GLY A 57 -27.80 -8.68 33.67
CA GLY A 57 -28.72 -9.79 33.93
C GLY A 57 -28.95 -10.61 32.66
N PRO A 58 -29.18 -11.92 32.77
CA PRO A 58 -29.30 -12.79 31.61
C PRO A 58 -30.30 -12.20 30.62
N PHE A 59 -29.95 -12.24 29.32
CA PHE A 59 -30.85 -11.76 28.28
C PHE A 59 -32.21 -12.41 28.48
N LYS A 60 -33.25 -11.60 28.70
CA LYS A 60 -34.62 -12.10 28.88
C LYS A 60 -35.16 -12.87 27.66
N SER A 61 -34.47 -12.77 26.51
CA SER A 61 -34.82 -13.47 25.27
C SER A 61 -33.60 -13.63 24.37
N THR A 62 -33.29 -14.87 24.00
CA THR A 62 -32.22 -15.23 23.04
C THR A 62 -32.40 -14.53 21.70
N ARG A 63 -33.65 -14.36 21.23
CA ARG A 63 -33.95 -13.66 19.97
C ARG A 63 -33.50 -12.20 20.00
N LYS A 64 -33.71 -11.51 21.13
CA LYS A 64 -33.28 -10.12 21.31
C LYS A 64 -31.75 -10.01 21.40
N ALA A 65 -31.09 -10.98 22.04
CA ALA A 65 -29.64 -11.03 22.09
C ALA A 65 -29.02 -11.20 20.69
N ILE A 66 -29.52 -12.16 19.91
CA ILE A 66 -29.06 -12.39 18.54
C ILE A 66 -29.31 -11.15 17.67
N ALA A 67 -30.50 -10.54 17.77
CA ALA A 67 -30.82 -9.33 17.02
C ALA A 67 -29.86 -8.17 17.35
N ALA A 68 -29.50 -7.99 18.62
CA ALA A 68 -28.55 -6.95 19.04
C ALA A 68 -27.14 -7.20 18.49
N VAL A 69 -26.65 -8.44 18.53
CA VAL A 69 -25.34 -8.81 17.97
C VAL A 69 -25.30 -8.59 16.45
N VAL A 70 -26.35 -9.02 15.74
CA VAL A 70 -26.46 -8.84 14.29
C VAL A 70 -26.50 -7.36 13.93
N LEU A 71 -27.25 -6.55 14.67
CA LEU A 71 -27.32 -5.10 14.45
C LEU A 71 -25.95 -4.43 14.60
N VAL A 72 -25.21 -4.74 15.67
CA VAL A 72 -23.86 -4.19 15.90
C VAL A 72 -22.88 -4.63 14.80
N PHE A 73 -22.94 -5.90 14.40
CA PHE A 73 -22.10 -6.40 13.31
C PHE A 73 -22.39 -5.68 12.00
N LEU A 74 -23.66 -5.62 11.58
CA LEU A 74 -24.06 -4.98 10.32
C LEU A 74 -23.73 -3.49 10.29
N THR A 75 -23.96 -2.78 11.39
CA THR A 75 -23.63 -1.35 11.49
C THR A 75 -22.13 -1.09 11.42
N SER A 76 -21.32 -1.88 12.15
CA SER A 76 -19.86 -1.73 12.10
C SER A 76 -19.27 -2.07 10.73
N THR A 77 -19.68 -3.18 10.12
CA THR A 77 -19.23 -3.56 8.77
C THR A 77 -19.70 -2.57 7.72
N GLY A 78 -20.97 -2.16 7.77
CA GLY A 78 -21.53 -1.19 6.83
C GLY A 78 -20.82 0.16 6.88
N LEU A 79 -20.49 0.67 8.07
CA LEU A 79 -19.72 1.90 8.24
C LEU A 79 -18.31 1.76 7.65
N ALA A 80 -17.63 0.64 7.90
CA ALA A 80 -16.31 0.38 7.34
C ALA A 80 -16.34 0.34 5.80
N THR A 81 -17.32 -0.33 5.20
CA THR A 81 -17.51 -0.37 3.74
C THR A 81 -17.84 1.01 3.17
N LEU A 82 -18.68 1.79 3.85
CA LEU A 82 -19.03 3.15 3.43
C LEU A 82 -17.79 4.06 3.41
N ILE A 83 -16.97 4.04 4.47
CA ILE A 83 -15.72 4.79 4.55
C ILE A 83 -14.79 4.40 3.40
N ALA A 84 -14.61 3.11 3.15
CA ALA A 84 -13.79 2.61 2.05
C ALA A 84 -14.30 3.06 0.67
N SER A 85 -15.61 3.31 0.53
CA SER A 85 -16.23 3.76 -0.74
C SER A 85 -16.09 5.26 -1.00
N VAL A 86 -16.12 6.12 0.04
CA VAL A 86 -16.06 7.59 -0.11
C VAL A 86 -14.64 8.15 -0.02
N ALA A 87 -13.75 7.42 0.64
CA ALA A 87 -12.31 7.65 0.62
C ALA A 87 -11.66 6.42 0.00
N PRO A 88 -11.69 6.29 -1.35
CA PRO A 88 -11.01 5.20 -2.00
C PRO A 88 -9.54 5.26 -1.59
N GLN A 89 -9.08 4.22 -0.89
CA GLN A 89 -7.69 4.05 -0.46
C GLN A 89 -6.75 3.98 -1.69
N PHE A 90 -7.34 3.85 -2.89
CA PHE A 90 -6.71 3.64 -4.18
C PHE A 90 -7.30 4.62 -5.21
N ALA A 91 -6.97 5.90 -5.07
CA ALA A 91 -6.97 6.81 -6.21
C ALA A 91 -5.50 7.14 -6.49
N PHE A 92 -4.97 6.53 -7.55
CA PHE A 92 -3.64 6.85 -8.07
C PHE A 92 -3.69 8.24 -8.68
N GLU A 93 -3.23 9.21 -7.91
CA GLU A 93 -2.70 10.45 -8.45
C GLU A 93 -1.21 10.37 -8.17
N GLY A 94 -0.45 9.72 -9.07
CA GLY A 94 0.99 9.84 -9.06
C GLY A 94 1.32 11.32 -8.98
N THR A 95 1.95 11.75 -7.89
CA THR A 95 2.19 13.16 -7.56
C THR A 95 2.77 13.87 -8.78
N ARG A 96 1.92 14.61 -9.51
CA ARG A 96 2.35 15.51 -10.57
C ARG A 96 2.95 16.73 -9.91
N THR A 97 4.23 16.66 -9.58
CA THR A 97 5.05 17.87 -9.60
C THR A 97 5.23 18.23 -11.07
N ALA A 98 4.63 19.33 -11.50
CA ALA A 98 4.69 19.83 -12.89
C ALA A 98 6.12 20.12 -13.40
N ALA A 99 7.14 19.95 -12.56
CA ALA A 99 8.56 20.10 -12.87
C ALA A 99 9.34 18.78 -12.99
N ALA A 100 8.73 17.62 -12.66
CA ALA A 100 9.44 16.34 -12.69
C ALA A 100 9.52 15.76 -14.11
N SER A 101 10.66 15.18 -14.47
CA SER A 101 10.86 14.49 -15.75
C SER A 101 10.01 13.20 -15.84
N ALA A 102 9.84 12.66 -17.05
CA ALA A 102 9.15 11.37 -17.23
C ALA A 102 9.86 10.24 -16.47
N GLU A 103 11.19 10.25 -16.41
CA GLU A 103 11.98 9.27 -15.66
C GLU A 103 11.75 9.39 -14.14
N GLU A 104 11.65 10.62 -13.61
CA GLU A 104 11.37 10.83 -12.19
C GLU A 104 9.97 10.36 -11.81
N ARG A 105 8.97 10.63 -12.65
CA ARG A 105 7.61 10.11 -12.46
C ARG A 105 7.57 8.58 -12.59
N GLY A 106 8.29 8.01 -13.56
CA GLY A 106 8.41 6.57 -13.72
C GLY A 106 9.08 5.87 -12.55
N LYS A 107 10.09 6.50 -11.93
CA LYS A 107 10.71 6.01 -10.71
C LYS A 107 9.72 5.97 -9.54
N ALA A 108 8.83 6.96 -9.45
CA ALA A 108 7.76 6.96 -8.47
C ALA A 108 6.79 5.80 -8.71
N VAL A 109 6.41 5.52 -9.96
CA VAL A 109 5.59 4.34 -10.31
C VAL A 109 6.30 3.04 -9.92
N PHE A 110 7.60 2.91 -10.23
CA PHE A 110 8.38 1.71 -9.91
C PHE A 110 8.43 1.42 -8.40
N SER A 111 8.58 2.48 -7.60
CA SER A 111 8.68 2.42 -6.14
C SER A 111 7.32 2.32 -5.44
N ASP A 112 6.22 2.51 -6.16
CA ASP A 112 4.87 2.48 -5.60
C ASP A 112 4.52 1.06 -5.13
N PRO A 113 4.18 0.85 -3.85
CA PRO A 113 3.72 -0.45 -3.35
C PRO A 113 2.51 -1.03 -4.11
N ASN A 114 1.67 -0.19 -4.71
CA ASN A 114 0.50 -0.61 -5.48
C ASN A 114 0.88 -1.17 -6.86
N ALA A 115 1.89 -0.58 -7.50
CA ALA A 115 2.51 -1.14 -8.71
C ALA A 115 3.35 -2.36 -8.35
N GLY A 116 4.01 -2.35 -7.19
CA GLY A 116 4.70 -3.52 -6.62
C GLY A 116 5.95 -3.96 -7.37
N CYS A 117 6.46 -3.17 -8.33
CA CYS A 117 7.62 -3.52 -9.15
C CYS A 117 8.87 -3.73 -8.27
N PHE A 118 9.14 -2.79 -7.37
CA PHE A 118 10.25 -2.83 -6.41
C PHE A 118 10.23 -4.03 -5.45
N LEU A 119 9.07 -4.65 -5.22
CA LEU A 119 8.96 -5.82 -4.34
C LEU A 119 9.62 -7.07 -4.92
N CYS A 120 9.71 -7.15 -6.25
CA CYS A 120 10.29 -8.30 -6.96
C CYS A 120 11.60 -7.97 -7.66
N HIS A 121 11.77 -6.72 -8.10
CA HIS A 121 12.92 -6.28 -8.89
C HIS A 121 13.80 -5.32 -8.10
N ALA A 122 15.12 -5.51 -8.21
CA ALA A 122 16.11 -4.62 -7.64
C ALA A 122 16.58 -3.58 -8.67
N VAL A 123 16.96 -2.39 -8.20
CA VAL A 123 17.71 -1.37 -8.94
C VAL A 123 18.81 -0.84 -8.04
N ASN A 124 20.04 -0.82 -8.52
CA ASN A 124 21.25 -0.44 -7.78
C ASN A 124 21.38 -1.17 -6.42
N GLY A 125 21.09 -2.47 -6.40
CA GLY A 125 21.17 -3.30 -5.19
C GLY A 125 20.04 -3.10 -4.17
N SER A 126 19.00 -2.33 -4.51
CA SER A 126 17.84 -2.09 -3.65
C SER A 126 16.56 -2.61 -4.29
N GLY A 127 15.79 -3.42 -3.56
CA GLY A 127 14.53 -4.01 -4.01
C GLY A 127 14.49 -5.53 -3.85
N GLY A 128 13.52 -6.16 -4.51
CA GLY A 128 13.36 -7.61 -4.49
C GLY A 128 14.35 -8.35 -5.39
N THR A 129 14.55 -9.63 -5.11
CA THR A 129 15.43 -10.54 -5.89
C THR A 129 14.66 -11.67 -6.58
N ARG A 130 13.33 -11.64 -6.52
CA ARG A 130 12.46 -12.66 -7.14
C ARG A 130 12.40 -12.52 -8.66
N GLY A 131 12.61 -11.31 -9.17
CA GLY A 131 12.76 -11.03 -10.59
C GLY A 131 14.19 -10.58 -10.92
N PRO A 132 14.51 -10.41 -12.22
CA PRO A 132 15.80 -9.89 -12.67
C PRO A 132 16.08 -8.50 -12.10
N ASP A 133 17.35 -8.25 -11.77
CA ASP A 133 17.85 -6.91 -11.47
C ASP A 133 17.67 -6.00 -12.70
N LEU A 134 17.11 -4.81 -12.48
CA LEU A 134 16.76 -3.86 -13.52
C LEU A 134 17.75 -2.69 -13.65
N THR A 135 18.85 -2.70 -12.90
CA THR A 135 19.86 -1.62 -12.89
C THR A 135 20.35 -1.23 -14.28
N HIS A 136 20.46 -2.19 -15.20
CA HIS A 136 20.89 -1.98 -16.58
C HIS A 136 19.83 -2.45 -17.59
N VAL A 137 18.54 -2.44 -17.21
CA VAL A 137 17.47 -3.01 -18.04
C VAL A 137 17.30 -2.28 -19.37
N GLY A 138 17.53 -0.97 -19.43
CA GLY A 138 17.47 -0.22 -20.69
C GLY A 138 18.46 -0.76 -21.73
N THR A 139 19.69 -1.05 -21.32
CA THR A 139 20.72 -1.67 -22.17
C THR A 139 20.37 -3.14 -22.47
N ALA A 140 19.91 -3.89 -21.48
CA ALA A 140 19.59 -5.31 -21.65
C ALA A 140 18.39 -5.51 -22.58
N ALA A 141 17.32 -4.72 -22.43
CA ALA A 141 16.06 -4.80 -23.17
C ALA A 141 16.28 -4.72 -24.68
N ALA A 142 17.14 -3.82 -25.13
CA ALA A 142 17.51 -3.66 -26.54
C ALA A 142 18.08 -4.95 -27.17
N ASN A 143 18.59 -5.87 -26.36
CA ASN A 143 19.28 -7.08 -26.80
C ASN A 143 18.49 -8.37 -26.48
N ARG A 144 17.33 -8.30 -25.81
CA ARG A 144 16.57 -9.50 -25.39
C ARG A 144 15.83 -10.18 -26.54
N LYS A 145 15.27 -9.39 -27.46
CA LYS A 145 14.51 -9.87 -28.62
C LYS A 145 15.06 -9.24 -29.91
N PRO A 146 15.65 -10.05 -30.81
CA PRO A 146 16.12 -9.55 -32.10
C PRO A 146 15.00 -8.85 -32.90
N GLY A 147 15.28 -7.66 -33.42
CA GLY A 147 14.32 -6.89 -34.22
C GLY A 147 13.25 -6.13 -33.42
N MET A 148 13.32 -6.13 -32.08
CA MET A 148 12.42 -5.38 -31.21
C MET A 148 13.19 -4.26 -30.49
N SER A 149 12.57 -3.09 -30.34
CA SER A 149 13.18 -1.98 -29.59
C SER A 149 13.18 -2.27 -28.08
N ALA A 150 14.04 -1.59 -27.33
CA ALA A 150 14.04 -1.69 -25.87
C ALA A 150 12.68 -1.27 -25.28
N GLU A 151 12.09 -0.20 -25.81
CA GLU A 151 10.80 0.32 -25.37
C GLU A 151 9.68 -0.69 -25.59
N ASP A 152 9.61 -1.30 -26.79
CA ASP A 152 8.60 -2.31 -27.11
C ASP A 152 8.77 -3.56 -26.25
N TYR A 153 10.01 -3.99 -26.02
CA TYR A 153 10.30 -5.12 -25.13
C TYR A 153 9.84 -4.85 -23.69
N LEU A 154 10.14 -3.66 -23.16
CA LEU A 154 9.73 -3.26 -21.80
C LEU A 154 8.21 -3.22 -21.69
N LYS A 155 7.54 -2.61 -22.68
CA LYS A 155 6.08 -2.54 -22.74
C LYS A 155 5.44 -3.92 -22.83
N GLU A 156 5.95 -4.81 -23.67
CA GLU A 156 5.48 -6.19 -23.78
C GLU A 156 5.70 -6.95 -22.48
N SER A 157 6.87 -6.79 -21.84
CA SER A 157 7.17 -7.46 -20.56
C SER A 157 6.22 -7.04 -19.44
N ILE A 158 5.73 -5.80 -19.44
CA ILE A 158 4.78 -5.29 -18.44
C ILE A 158 3.34 -5.72 -18.75
N LEU A 159 2.94 -5.69 -20.02
CA LEU A 159 1.57 -6.02 -20.44
C LEU A 159 1.33 -7.53 -20.55
N ASN A 160 2.34 -8.25 -21.03
CA ASN A 160 2.33 -9.68 -21.29
C ASN A 160 3.65 -10.34 -20.85
N PRO A 161 3.93 -10.42 -19.54
CA PRO A 161 5.18 -10.93 -19.00
C PRO A 161 5.51 -12.37 -19.41
N GLY A 162 4.50 -13.18 -19.73
CA GLY A 162 4.70 -14.55 -20.22
C GLY A 162 5.25 -14.64 -21.65
N ALA A 163 5.27 -13.54 -22.42
CA ALA A 163 5.79 -13.52 -23.79
C ALA A 163 7.32 -13.63 -23.86
N TYR A 164 8.02 -13.32 -22.78
CA TYR A 164 9.46 -13.51 -22.65
C TYR A 164 9.87 -13.59 -21.19
N VAL A 165 10.33 -14.75 -20.78
CA VAL A 165 10.82 -14.97 -19.41
C VAL A 165 12.34 -15.04 -19.45
N VAL A 166 12.98 -14.15 -18.71
CA VAL A 166 14.44 -14.09 -18.60
C VAL A 166 14.92 -15.30 -17.80
N SER A 167 15.81 -16.12 -18.36
CA SER A 167 16.49 -17.17 -17.59
C SER A 167 17.40 -16.56 -16.50
N PRO A 168 17.46 -17.12 -15.28
CA PRO A 168 16.85 -18.37 -14.82
C PRO A 168 15.53 -18.19 -14.04
N TYR A 169 14.76 -17.12 -14.30
CA TYR A 169 13.57 -16.78 -13.51
C TYR A 169 12.32 -17.56 -13.93
N ASP A 170 11.40 -17.75 -12.98
CA ASP A 170 10.09 -18.33 -13.22
C ASP A 170 9.11 -17.28 -13.80
N ASN A 171 8.06 -17.76 -14.47
CA ASN A 171 6.98 -16.91 -14.98
C ASN A 171 6.01 -16.50 -13.85
N ILE A 172 6.47 -15.63 -12.96
CA ILE A 172 5.71 -15.17 -11.77
C ILE A 172 5.30 -13.70 -11.85
N MET A 173 5.74 -12.95 -12.87
CA MET A 173 5.38 -11.55 -13.04
C MET A 173 3.91 -11.46 -13.51
N PRO A 174 3.03 -10.76 -12.76
CA PRO A 174 1.63 -10.59 -13.16
C PRO A 174 1.49 -9.59 -14.32
N PRO A 175 0.44 -9.67 -15.15
CA PRO A 175 0.18 -8.66 -16.18
C PRO A 175 -0.36 -7.35 -15.58
N PHE A 176 0.06 -6.21 -16.14
CA PHE A 176 -0.29 -4.87 -15.61
C PHE A 176 -1.22 -4.04 -16.52
N ALA A 177 -1.78 -4.63 -17.57
CA ALA A 177 -2.59 -3.92 -18.58
C ALA A 177 -3.74 -3.06 -18.01
N ASN A 178 -4.37 -3.50 -16.91
CA ASN A 178 -5.48 -2.79 -16.26
C ASN A 178 -5.10 -2.17 -14.90
N ARG A 179 -3.80 -2.10 -14.59
CA ARG A 179 -3.29 -1.68 -13.28
C ARG A 179 -2.61 -0.31 -13.33
N LEU A 180 -2.17 0.11 -14.53
CA LEU A 180 -1.47 1.38 -14.75
C LEU A 180 -2.25 2.22 -15.77
N SER A 181 -2.30 3.53 -15.57
CA SER A 181 -2.80 4.44 -16.62
C SER A 181 -1.83 4.45 -17.81
N PRO A 182 -2.28 4.84 -19.02
CA PRO A 182 -1.39 4.97 -20.18
C PRO A 182 -0.20 5.88 -19.93
N GLU A 183 -0.40 6.96 -19.17
CA GLU A 183 0.64 7.92 -18.81
C GLU A 183 1.63 7.30 -17.82
N ALA A 184 1.13 6.62 -16.77
CA ALA A 184 1.97 5.94 -15.79
C ALA A 184 2.81 4.83 -16.43
N MET A 185 2.25 4.12 -17.42
CA MET A 185 2.98 3.15 -18.23
C MET A 185 4.11 3.81 -19.02
N SER A 186 3.82 4.90 -19.72
CA SER A 186 4.81 5.64 -20.51
C SER A 186 5.95 6.18 -19.63
N ASP A 187 5.62 6.77 -18.49
CA ASP A 187 6.61 7.29 -17.54
C ASP A 187 7.46 6.16 -16.96
N LEU A 188 6.84 5.03 -16.56
CA LEU A 188 7.56 3.84 -16.08
C LEU A 188 8.54 3.30 -17.13
N ILE A 189 8.11 3.19 -18.38
CA ILE A 189 8.98 2.74 -19.47
C ILE A 189 10.14 3.72 -19.68
N ALA A 190 9.89 5.02 -19.63
CA ALA A 190 10.95 6.04 -19.73
C ALA A 190 12.01 5.86 -18.62
N TYR A 191 11.57 5.68 -17.38
CA TYR A 191 12.47 5.39 -16.25
C TYR A 191 13.30 4.11 -16.50
N LEU A 192 12.65 3.00 -16.83
CA LEU A 192 13.33 1.72 -17.05
C LEU A 192 14.32 1.77 -18.23
N ASN A 193 13.96 2.47 -19.30
CA ASN A 193 14.82 2.64 -20.47
C ASN A 193 16.06 3.52 -20.15
N GLY A 194 15.95 4.41 -19.17
CA GLY A 194 17.05 5.22 -18.64
C GLY A 194 18.04 4.46 -17.77
N LEU A 195 17.70 3.26 -17.29
CA LEU A 195 18.58 2.41 -16.46
C LEU A 195 19.59 1.67 -17.35
N LYS A 196 20.77 2.23 -17.54
CA LYS A 196 21.80 1.76 -18.49
C LYS A 196 23.08 1.29 -17.85
#